data_AF-A0A2A2TF70-F1
#
_entry.id   AF-A0A2A2TF70-F1
#
_cell.length_a   1.000
_cell.length_b   1.000
_cell.length_c   1.000
_cell.angle_alpha   90.00
_cell.angle_beta   90.00
_cell.angle_gamma   90.00
#
_symmetry.space_group_name_H-M   'P 1'
#
loop_
_entity.id
_entity.type
_entity.pdbx_description
1 polymer ?
#
loop_
_entity_poly.entity_id
_entity_poly.type
_entity_poly.pdbx_seq_one_letter_code
_entity_poly.pdbx_strand_id
1 'polypeptide(L)'
;MFLTQTVPRQREIIEVLFRNGWGYMRKLLTGGKPEDPQLPTPAVLKKIFIDLGPVYIKLGQLLSTRPDILSSAYIEELSTLQDEVPPVDWSEVEVLIRKQLKRPLEETCKYLNPVPVA
;
A
#
# COMPACT_ATOMS: atom_id res chain seq x y z
N MET A 1 15.22 -0.29 6.27
CA MET A 1 16.14 -0.08 5.14
C MET A 1 15.30 0.17 3.88
N PHE A 2 14.73 1.37 3.72
CA PHE A 2 14.11 1.82 2.46
C PHE A 2 15.19 2.10 1.40
N LEU A 3 15.93 1.06 1.04
CA LEU A 3 16.79 1.07 -0.12
C LEU A 3 15.91 0.70 -1.30
N THR A 4 15.56 1.68 -2.10
CA THR A 4 15.19 1.41 -3.49
C THR A 4 16.42 0.83 -4.17
N GLN A 5 16.51 -0.50 -4.15
CA GLN A 5 17.12 -1.24 -5.24
C GLN A 5 16.50 -0.69 -6.53
N THR A 6 17.33 -0.39 -7.51
CA THR A 6 16.97 0.24 -8.79
C THR A 6 16.22 -0.72 -9.71
N VAL A 7 15.15 -1.33 -9.21
CA VAL A 7 14.17 -1.99 -10.05
C VAL A 7 13.26 -0.87 -10.58
N PRO A 8 13.08 -0.72 -11.91
CA PRO A 8 12.15 0.27 -12.43
C PRO A 8 10.78 0.00 -11.82
N ARG A 9 10.16 1.01 -11.20
CA ARG A 9 8.90 0.93 -10.45
C ARG A 9 7.80 0.11 -11.15
N GLN A 10 7.78 0.15 -12.48
CA GLN A 10 6.87 -0.66 -13.30
C GLN A 10 7.01 -2.17 -13.07
N ARG A 11 8.24 -2.67 -12.89
CA ARG A 11 8.50 -4.10 -12.67
C ARG A 11 8.04 -4.57 -11.29
N GLU A 12 8.16 -3.72 -10.27
CA GLU A 12 7.62 -3.97 -8.92
C GLU A 12 6.09 -4.02 -8.95
N ILE A 13 5.44 -3.07 -9.66
CA ILE A 13 3.99 -3.06 -9.86
C ILE A 13 3.54 -4.37 -10.52
N ILE A 14 4.23 -4.77 -11.59
CA ILE A 14 3.95 -6.02 -12.30
C ILE A 14 4.12 -7.23 -11.39
N GLU A 15 5.19 -7.28 -10.58
CA GLU A 15 5.45 -8.38 -9.65
C GLU A 15 4.36 -8.51 -8.58
N VAL A 16 3.94 -7.40 -7.98
CA VAL A 16 2.86 -7.36 -6.98
C VAL A 16 1.53 -7.83 -7.58
N LEU A 17 1.22 -7.38 -8.80
CA LEU A 17 0.03 -7.82 -9.53
C LEU A 17 0.09 -9.33 -9.83
N PHE A 18 1.25 -9.86 -10.22
CA PHE A 18 1.40 -11.30 -10.45
C PHE A 18 1.31 -12.11 -9.15
N ARG A 19 1.87 -11.64 -8.03
CA ARG A 19 1.85 -12.34 -6.74
C ARG A 19 0.43 -12.47 -6.18
N ASN A 20 -0.40 -11.45 -6.33
CA ASN A 20 -1.76 -11.41 -5.80
C ASN A 20 -2.84 -11.80 -6.82
N GLY A 21 -2.52 -11.77 -8.11
CA GLY A 21 -3.47 -11.85 -9.22
C GLY A 21 -3.12 -12.87 -10.31
N TRP A 22 -2.23 -13.85 -10.05
CA TRP A 22 -1.81 -14.86 -11.05
C TRP A 22 -2.99 -15.54 -11.78
N GLY A 23 -4.09 -15.81 -11.07
CA GLY A 23 -5.31 -16.39 -11.67
C GLY A 23 -6.04 -15.46 -12.64
N TYR A 24 -6.11 -14.16 -12.32
CA TYR A 24 -6.74 -13.12 -13.14
C TYR A 24 -5.87 -12.81 -14.38
N MET A 25 -4.57 -12.59 -14.17
CA MET A 25 -3.64 -12.30 -15.25
C MET A 25 -3.52 -13.46 -16.24
N ARG A 26 -3.50 -14.71 -15.76
CA ARG A 26 -3.52 -15.87 -16.63
C ARG A 26 -4.74 -15.87 -17.54
N LYS A 27 -5.93 -15.56 -17.03
CA LYS A 27 -7.18 -15.59 -17.80
C LYS A 27 -7.28 -14.46 -18.84
N LEU A 28 -6.76 -13.28 -18.49
CA LEU A 28 -6.64 -12.12 -19.39
C LEU A 28 -5.65 -12.40 -20.54
N LEU A 29 -4.51 -13.01 -20.23
CA LEU A 29 -3.48 -13.37 -21.23
C LEU A 29 -3.84 -14.60 -22.06
N THR A 30 -4.66 -15.52 -21.54
CA THR A 30 -5.12 -16.73 -22.27
C THR A 30 -6.32 -16.48 -23.18
N GLY A 31 -6.67 -15.22 -23.48
CA GLY A 31 -7.77 -14.92 -24.41
C GLY A 31 -9.16 -15.31 -23.88
N GLY A 32 -9.38 -15.20 -22.57
CA GLY A 32 -10.74 -15.25 -22.02
C GLY A 32 -11.60 -14.16 -22.67
N LYS A 33 -12.86 -14.48 -23.01
CA LYS A 33 -13.77 -13.54 -23.66
C LYS A 33 -13.73 -12.17 -22.93
N PRO A 34 -13.50 -11.04 -23.65
CA PRO A 34 -13.32 -9.71 -23.06
C PRO A 34 -14.58 -9.13 -22.40
N GLU A 35 -15.68 -9.89 -22.41
CA GLU A 35 -17.04 -9.44 -22.12
C GLU A 35 -17.40 -9.49 -20.64
N ASP A 36 -16.51 -10.03 -19.79
CA ASP A 36 -16.72 -10.04 -18.33
C ASP A 36 -15.38 -10.03 -17.57
N PRO A 37 -14.67 -8.88 -17.54
CA PRO A 37 -13.52 -8.72 -16.66
C PRO A 37 -14.00 -8.77 -15.20
N GLN A 38 -13.95 -9.96 -14.60
CA GLN A 38 -14.25 -10.16 -13.18
C GLN A 38 -13.27 -9.36 -12.35
N LEU A 39 -13.77 -8.33 -11.65
CA LEU A 39 -13.00 -7.53 -10.73
C LEU A 39 -12.37 -8.43 -9.64
N PRO A 40 -11.15 -8.13 -9.17
CA PRO A 40 -10.57 -8.84 -8.02
C PRO A 40 -11.52 -8.71 -6.83
N THR A 41 -11.62 -9.73 -5.98
CA THR A 41 -12.44 -9.63 -4.78
C THR A 41 -11.97 -8.46 -3.91
N PRO A 42 -12.84 -7.85 -3.09
CA PRO A 42 -12.46 -6.72 -2.23
C PRO A 42 -11.15 -6.95 -1.47
N ALA A 43 -11.01 -8.12 -0.82
CA ALA A 43 -9.82 -8.47 -0.05
C ALA A 43 -8.55 -8.57 -0.92
N VAL A 44 -8.66 -9.09 -2.14
CA VAL A 44 -7.54 -9.17 -3.09
C VAL A 44 -7.15 -7.77 -3.56
N LEU A 45 -8.12 -6.89 -3.84
CA LEU A 45 -7.84 -5.51 -4.23
C LEU A 45 -7.14 -4.74 -3.10
N LYS A 46 -7.63 -4.87 -1.87
CA LYS A 46 -6.98 -4.27 -0.69
C LYS A 46 -5.52 -4.72 -0.57
N LYS A 47 -5.27 -6.03 -0.68
CA LYS A 47 -3.93 -6.59 -0.61
C LYS A 47 -3.01 -6.06 -1.71
N ILE A 48 -3.52 -5.96 -2.94
CA ILE A 48 -2.77 -5.33 -4.05
C ILE A 48 -2.40 -3.88 -3.69
N PHE A 49 -3.31 -3.08 -3.13
CA PHE A 49 -3.01 -1.70 -2.76
C PHE A 49 -1.97 -1.58 -1.64
N ILE A 50 -2.02 -2.46 -0.64
CA ILE A 50 -1.00 -2.53 0.43
C ILE A 50 0.37 -2.87 -0.18
N ASP A 51 0.45 -3.93 -0.98
CA ASP A 51 1.70 -4.41 -1.57
C ASP A 51 2.28 -3.41 -2.58
N LEU A 52 1.43 -2.66 -3.30
CA LEU A 52 1.87 -1.58 -4.19
C LEU A 52 2.32 -0.33 -3.42
N GLY A 53 1.97 -0.19 -2.14
CA GLY A 53 2.49 0.82 -1.24
C GLY A 53 1.70 2.14 -1.17
N PRO A 54 2.29 3.21 -0.59
CA PRO A 54 1.55 4.35 -0.03
C PRO A 54 0.64 5.10 -1.00
N VAL A 55 1.01 5.18 -2.28
CA VAL A 55 0.19 5.86 -3.30
C VAL A 55 -1.12 5.10 -3.54
N TYR A 56 -1.06 3.77 -3.58
CA TYR A 56 -2.23 2.93 -3.81
C TYR A 56 -3.06 2.76 -2.54
N ILE A 57 -2.43 2.78 -1.36
CA ILE A 57 -3.16 2.90 -0.09
C ILE A 57 -4.02 4.18 -0.10
N LYS A 58 -3.45 5.34 -0.44
CA LYS A 58 -4.20 6.60 -0.53
C LYS A 58 -5.31 6.56 -1.59
N LEU A 59 -5.07 5.90 -2.72
CA LEU A 59 -6.10 5.68 -3.73
C LEU A 59 -7.24 4.83 -3.17
N GLY A 60 -6.95 3.75 -2.46
CA GLY A 60 -7.95 2.91 -1.80
C GLY A 60 -8.77 3.69 -0.76
N GLN A 61 -8.10 4.49 0.07
CA GLN A 61 -8.75 5.39 1.03
C GLN A 61 -9.70 6.36 0.32
N LEU A 62 -9.25 7.02 -0.76
CA LEU A 62 -10.10 7.93 -1.54
C LEU A 62 -11.31 7.20 -2.14
N LEU A 63 -11.09 6.05 -2.77
CA LEU A 63 -12.15 5.26 -3.40
C LEU A 63 -13.17 4.73 -2.38
N SER A 64 -12.73 4.39 -1.15
CA SER A 64 -13.64 3.94 -0.08
C SER A 64 -14.67 5.00 0.31
N THR A 65 -14.42 6.28 0.02
CA THR A 65 -15.37 7.37 0.29
C THR A 65 -16.38 7.62 -0.83
N ARG A 66 -16.34 6.83 -1.91
CA ARG A 66 -17.10 7.06 -3.16
C ARG A 66 -18.12 5.94 -3.42
N PRO A 67 -19.29 5.96 -2.73
CA PRO A 67 -20.34 4.96 -2.93
C PRO A 67 -20.99 4.99 -4.32
N ASP A 68 -20.73 6.04 -5.08
CA ASP A 68 -21.13 6.16 -6.48
C ASP A 68 -20.21 5.38 -7.45
N ILE A 69 -19.03 4.94 -6.99
CA ILE A 69 -18.04 4.22 -7.81
C ILE A 69 -17.95 2.74 -7.43
N LEU A 70 -18.00 2.43 -6.14
CA LEU A 70 -17.75 1.09 -5.61
C LEU A 70 -18.98 0.50 -4.93
N SER A 71 -19.13 -0.82 -4.99
CA SER A 71 -20.15 -1.51 -4.20
C SER A 71 -19.78 -1.51 -2.71
N SER A 72 -20.79 -1.70 -1.85
CA SER A 72 -20.61 -1.70 -0.39
C SER A 72 -19.51 -2.64 0.09
N ALA A 73 -19.37 -3.82 -0.54
CA ALA A 73 -18.34 -4.79 -0.18
C ALA A 73 -16.91 -4.28 -0.42
N TYR A 74 -16.68 -3.48 -1.47
CA TYR A 74 -15.36 -2.86 -1.70
C TYR A 74 -15.13 -1.67 -0.78
N ILE A 75 -16.18 -0.89 -0.49
CA ILE A 75 -16.09 0.23 0.45
C ILE A 75 -15.66 -0.27 1.82
N GLU A 76 -16.38 -1.27 2.36
CA GLU A 76 -16.10 -1.86 3.67
C GLU A 76 -14.65 -2.33 3.78
N GLU A 77 -14.18 -3.08 2.78
CA GLU A 77 -12.82 -3.61 2.80
C GLU A 77 -11.75 -2.52 2.61
N LEU A 78 -11.95 -1.55 1.70
CA LEU A 78 -10.96 -0.48 1.48
C LEU A 78 -10.97 0.56 2.60
N SER A 79 -12.07 0.72 3.33
CA SER A 79 -12.12 1.59 4.51
C SER A 79 -11.14 1.13 5.60
N THR A 80 -10.83 -0.17 5.69
CA THR A 80 -9.83 -0.66 6.68
C THR A 80 -8.41 -0.16 6.39
N LEU A 81 -8.14 0.37 5.18
CA LEU A 81 -6.85 1.02 4.86
C LEU A 81 -6.64 2.34 5.61
N GLN A 82 -7.66 2.89 6.27
CA GLN A 82 -7.56 4.12 7.06
C GLN A 82 -7.00 3.85 8.46
N ASP A 83 -7.44 2.76 9.10
CA ASP A 83 -7.20 2.52 10.53
C ASP A 83 -6.17 1.40 10.81
N GLU A 84 -5.85 0.54 9.85
CA GLU A 84 -5.03 -0.67 10.06
C GLU A 84 -3.75 -0.71 9.21
N VAL A 85 -2.91 0.33 9.28
CA VAL A 85 -1.57 0.25 8.69
C VAL A 85 -0.57 -0.17 9.76
N PRO A 86 0.14 -1.30 9.58
CA PRO A 86 1.18 -1.72 10.51
C PRO A 86 2.23 -0.62 10.70
N PRO A 87 2.66 -0.37 11.94
CA PRO A 87 3.67 0.64 12.21
C PRO A 87 5.00 0.23 11.57
N VAL A 88 5.74 1.22 11.08
CA VAL A 88 7.12 1.02 10.62
C VAL A 88 8.02 0.83 11.83
N ASP A 89 8.98 -0.09 11.74
CA ASP A 89 9.95 -0.34 12.81
C ASP A 89 10.70 0.94 13.19
N TRP A 90 10.80 1.18 14.51
CA TRP A 90 11.46 2.37 15.07
C TRP A 90 12.88 2.56 14.53
N SER A 91 13.63 1.47 14.38
CA SER A 91 15.01 1.49 13.89
C SER A 91 15.13 2.09 12.49
N GLU A 92 14.13 1.90 11.63
CA GLU A 92 14.10 2.50 10.31
C GLU A 92 13.75 4.00 10.36
N VAL A 93 12.78 4.33 11.21
CA VAL A 93 12.31 5.71 11.41
C VAL A 93 13.41 6.57 12.01
N GLU A 94 14.13 6.07 13.02
CA GLU A 94 15.21 6.78 13.69
C GLU A 94 16.34 7.18 12.72
N VAL A 95 16.73 6.25 11.83
CA VAL A 95 17.75 6.51 10.79
C VAL A 95 17.32 7.65 9.88
N LEU A 96 16.04 7.67 9.47
CA LEU A 96 15.51 8.73 8.61
C LEU A 96 15.45 10.07 9.33
N ILE A 97 14.98 10.10 10.59
CA ILE A 97 14.92 11.31 11.40
C ILE A 97 16.33 11.91 11.54
N ARG A 98 17.33 11.12 11.94
CA ARG A 98 18.71 11.58 12.10
C ARG A 98 19.32 12.11 10.79
N LYS A 99 18.93 11.55 9.65
CA LYS A 99 19.38 12.02 8.32
C LYS A 99 18.76 13.38 7.93
N GLN A 100 17.54 13.67 8.38
CA GLN A 100 16.81 14.90 8.03
C GLN A 100 17.10 16.05 9.00
N LEU A 101 17.47 15.74 10.24
CA LEU A 101 17.84 16.75 11.23
C LEU A 101 19.22 17.35 10.94
N LYS A 102 19.35 18.66 11.18
CA LYS A 102 20.64 19.37 11.05
C LYS A 102 21.53 19.24 12.29
N ARG A 103 20.97 18.74 13.39
CA ARG A 103 21.60 18.59 14.71
C ARG A 103 21.27 17.21 15.26
N PRO A 104 22.03 16.71 16.25
CA PRO A 104 21.69 15.47 16.95
C PRO A 104 20.23 15.47 17.46
N LEU A 105 19.61 14.30 17.45
CA LEU A 105 18.23 14.11 17.87
C LEU A 105 18.04 14.54 19.33
N GLU A 106 19.04 14.24 20.15
CA GLU A 106 19.13 14.50 21.58
C GLU A 106 19.19 16.01 21.91
N GLU A 107 19.70 16.83 20.97
CA GLU A 107 19.72 18.29 21.10
C GLU A 107 18.43 18.95 20.61
N THR A 108 17.66 18.24 19.79
CA THR A 108 16.46 18.80 19.12
C THR A 108 15.18 18.44 19.88
N CYS A 109 15.09 17.22 20.41
CA CYS A 109 13.92 16.71 21.10
C CYS A 109 14.31 16.26 22.51
N LYS A 110 13.61 16.81 23.53
CA LYS A 110 13.81 16.38 24.93
C LYS A 110 13.42 14.93 25.18
N TYR A 111 12.37 14.46 24.50
CA TYR A 111 11.88 13.10 24.56
C TYR A 111 11.15 12.76 23.26
N LEU A 112 11.30 11.52 22.79
CA LEU A 112 10.62 11.01 21.62
C LEU A 112 10.11 9.60 21.92
N ASN A 113 8.81 9.38 21.75
CA ASN A 113 8.20 8.08 21.96
C ASN A 113 8.43 7.22 20.69
N PRO A 114 9.09 6.05 20.81
CA PRO A 114 9.32 5.17 19.67
C PRO A 114 8.05 4.43 19.20
N VAL A 115 6.98 4.46 20.00
CA VAL A 115 5.68 3.85 19.65
C VAL A 115 4.81 4.90 18.95
N PRO A 116 4.37 4.65 17.70
CA PRO A 116 3.48 5.56 16.99
C PRO A 116 2.10 5.60 17.65
N VAL A 117 1.46 6.76 17.59
CA VAL A 117 0.13 7.01 18.18
C VAL A 117 -1.00 6.97 17.15
N ALA A 118 -0.65 7.05 15.86
CA ALA A 118 -1.52 6.97 14.68
C ALA A 118 -0.65 6.71 13.44
#